data_AF-A0A2J7VIP7-F1
#
_entry.id   AF-A0A2J7VIP7-F1
#
_cell.length_a   1.000
_cell.length_b   1.000
_cell.length_c   1.000
_cell.angle_alpha   90.00
_cell.angle_beta   90.00
_cell.angle_gamma   90.00
#
_symmetry.space_group_name_H-M   'P 1'
#
loop_
_entity.id
_entity.type
_entity.pdbx_description
1 polymer ?
#
loop_
_entity_poly.entity_id
_entity_poly.type
_entity_poly.pdbx_seq_one_letter_code
_entity_poly.pdbx_strand_id
1 'polypeptide(L)'
;MASITTPPVVLQRSTLAQIEKLTAVNRHSKAYTTAASALGLTDLAARFDRIAHAQAVAGELPPDLYTERRAAYEELLAQAKALLPIGQYQALYDCL
;
A
#
# COMPACT_ATOMS: atom_id res chain seq x y z
N MET A 1 6.30 -4.86 29.86
CA MET A 1 6.75 -4.47 28.51
C MET A 1 6.38 -5.61 27.58
N ALA A 2 5.33 -5.45 26.76
CA ALA A 2 4.89 -6.50 25.86
C ALA A 2 5.70 -6.40 24.56
N SER A 3 6.57 -7.37 24.33
CA SER A 3 7.24 -7.55 23.04
C SER A 3 6.17 -7.97 22.03
N ILE A 4 5.75 -7.04 21.17
CA ILE A 4 4.91 -7.35 20.01
C ILE A 4 5.85 -8.00 18.99
N THR A 5 6.07 -9.30 19.12
CA THR A 5 6.75 -10.08 18.08
C THR A 5 5.73 -10.32 16.98
N THR A 6 5.52 -9.29 16.14
CA THR A 6 4.75 -9.45 14.90
C THR A 6 5.44 -10.53 14.08
N PRO A 7 4.74 -11.63 13.73
CA PRO A 7 5.32 -12.65 12.87
C PRO A 7 5.73 -11.99 11.54
N PRO A 8 6.83 -12.43 10.89
CA PRO A 8 7.23 -11.90 9.61
C PRO A 8 6.05 -12.06 8.64
N VAL A 9 5.60 -10.95 8.06
CA VAL A 9 4.55 -10.97 7.04
C VAL A 9 5.14 -11.67 5.83
N VAL A 10 4.77 -12.94 5.62
CA VAL A 10 5.14 -13.68 4.42
C VAL A 10 4.15 -13.27 3.33
N LEU A 11 4.50 -12.24 2.57
CA LEU A 11 3.74 -11.84 1.40
C LEU A 11 3.85 -12.93 0.32
N GLN A 12 2.72 -13.39 -0.19
CA GLN A 12 2.72 -14.29 -1.33
C GLN A 12 3.37 -13.61 -2.54
N ARG A 13 4.07 -14.37 -3.39
CA ARG A 13 4.74 -13.84 -4.61
C ARG A 13 3.79 -13.04 -5.50
N SER A 14 2.51 -13.41 -5.55
CA SER A 14 1.46 -12.68 -6.27
C SER A 14 1.17 -11.29 -5.68
N THR A 15 1.18 -11.17 -4.35
CA THR A 15 1.02 -9.90 -3.63
C THR A 15 2.23 -9.00 -3.84
N LEU A 16 3.43 -9.56 -3.82
CA LEU A 16 4.67 -8.81 -4.01
C LEU A 16 4.78 -8.26 -5.44
N ALA A 17 4.49 -9.08 -6.46
CA ALA A 17 4.41 -8.64 -7.86
C ALA A 17 3.30 -7.59 -8.09
N GLN A 18 2.21 -7.64 -7.33
CA GLN A 18 1.19 -6.58 -7.35
C GLN A 18 1.71 -5.28 -6.77
N ILE A 19 2.50 -5.32 -5.68
CA ILE A 19 3.13 -4.14 -5.06
C ILE A 19 4.23 -3.55 -5.96
N GLU A 20 4.97 -4.36 -6.72
CA GLU A 20 5.92 -3.86 -7.72
C GLU A 20 5.21 -3.14 -8.88
N LYS A 21 4.08 -3.67 -9.35
CA LYS A 21 3.26 -3.00 -10.36
C LYS A 21 2.64 -1.70 -9.86
N LEU A 22 2.47 -1.55 -8.54
CA LEU A 22 1.87 -0.41 -7.86
C LEU A 22 2.78 0.83 -7.83
N THR A 23 4.10 0.66 -7.77
CA THR A 23 5.11 1.73 -7.84
C THR A 23 5.12 2.36 -9.24
N ALA A 24 4.91 1.55 -10.28
CA ALA A 24 4.94 1.99 -11.68
C ALA A 24 3.64 2.68 -12.15
N VAL A 25 2.50 2.40 -11.51
CA VAL A 25 1.17 2.83 -11.99
C VAL A 25 0.37 3.49 -10.85
N ASN A 26 0.59 4.79 -10.67
CA ASN A 26 -0.06 5.68 -9.69
C ASN A 26 -1.59 5.89 -9.93
N ARG A 27 -2.29 4.89 -10.48
CA ARG A 27 -3.71 4.94 -10.90
C ARG A 27 -4.64 3.94 -10.21
N HIS A 28 -4.14 2.97 -9.43
CA HIS A 28 -5.00 1.85 -8.96
C HIS A 28 -5.21 1.83 -7.44
N SER A 29 -6.14 2.64 -6.94
CA SER A 29 -6.50 2.70 -5.51
C SER A 29 -6.83 1.32 -4.91
N LYS A 30 -7.47 0.43 -5.67
CA LYS A 30 -7.80 -0.96 -5.26
C LYS A 30 -6.57 -1.80 -4.89
N ALA A 31 -5.45 -1.57 -5.56
CA ALA A 31 -4.25 -2.35 -5.30
C ALA A 31 -3.52 -1.83 -4.04
N TYR A 32 -3.57 -0.52 -3.73
CA TYR A 32 -3.09 -0.01 -2.45
C TYR A 32 -3.89 -0.55 -1.26
N THR A 33 -5.22 -0.69 -1.40
CA THR A 33 -6.05 -1.38 -0.41
C THR A 33 -5.57 -2.80 -0.16
N THR A 34 -5.30 -3.58 -1.22
CA THR A 34 -4.80 -4.96 -1.11
C THR A 34 -3.44 -5.01 -0.42
N ALA A 35 -2.51 -4.12 -0.79
CA ALA A 35 -1.19 -4.05 -0.18
C ALA A 35 -1.25 -3.71 1.31
N ALA A 36 -2.04 -2.69 1.68
CA ALA A 36 -2.26 -2.32 3.07
C ALA A 36 -2.90 -3.47 3.87
N SER A 37 -3.90 -4.15 3.30
CA SER A 37 -4.55 -5.30 3.92
C SER A 37 -3.59 -6.47 4.14
N ALA A 38 -2.73 -6.76 3.18
CA ALA A 38 -1.74 -7.84 3.27
C ALA A 38 -0.66 -7.56 4.34
N LEU A 39 -0.37 -6.28 4.60
CA LEU A 39 0.52 -5.84 5.67
C LEU A 39 -0.20 -5.70 7.04
N GLY A 40 -1.51 -5.96 7.10
CA GLY A 40 -2.32 -5.79 8.32
C GLY A 40 -2.62 -4.33 8.67
N LEU A 41 -2.45 -3.40 7.74
CA LEU A 41 -2.67 -1.97 7.91
C LEU A 41 -4.12 -1.60 7.56
N THR A 42 -5.06 -2.01 8.40
CA THR A 42 -6.52 -1.87 8.15
C THR A 42 -6.98 -0.43 7.96
N ASP A 43 -6.42 0.52 8.71
CA ASP A 43 -6.78 1.94 8.59
C ASP A 43 -6.34 2.53 7.24
N LEU A 44 -5.14 2.15 6.79
CA LEU A 44 -4.63 2.53 5.46
C LEU A 44 -5.47 1.92 4.35
N ALA A 45 -5.85 0.64 4.47
CA ALA A 45 -6.73 -0.02 3.51
C ALA A 45 -8.08 0.70 3.40
N ALA A 46 -8.70 1.05 4.53
CA ALA A 46 -9.96 1.79 4.55
C ALA A 46 -9.83 3.18 3.90
N ARG A 47 -8.71 3.88 4.11
CA ARG A 47 -8.44 5.17 3.47
C ARG A 47 -8.34 5.04 1.95
N PHE A 48 -7.61 4.04 1.45
CA PHE A 48 -7.52 3.79 0.01
C PHE A 48 -8.86 3.41 -0.62
N ASP A 49 -9.68 2.61 0.06
CA ASP A 49 -11.03 2.26 -0.40
C ASP A 49 -11.96 3.46 -0.45
N ARG A 50 -11.93 4.32 0.56
CA ARG A 50 -12.71 5.57 0.57
C ARG A 50 -12.33 6.46 -0.61
N ILE A 51 -11.03 6.62 -0.88
CA ILE A 51 -10.52 7.42 -2.01
C ILE A 51 -10.94 6.77 -3.35
N ALA A 52 -10.85 5.45 -3.47
CA ALA A 52 -11.27 4.71 -4.66
C ALA A 52 -12.77 4.90 -4.93
N HIS A 53 -13.59 4.80 -3.89
CA HIS A 53 -15.04 4.99 -4.00
C HIS A 53 -15.37 6.43 -4.43
N ALA A 54 -14.74 7.42 -3.80
CA ALA A 54 -14.94 8.83 -4.18
C ALA A 54 -14.55 9.10 -5.64
N GLN A 55 -13.45 8.53 -6.12
CA GLN A 55 -13.04 8.61 -7.53
C GLN A 55 -14.07 7.95 -8.46
N ALA A 56 -14.59 6.78 -8.09
CA ALA A 56 -15.58 6.07 -8.89
C ALA A 56 -16.91 6.84 -8.99
N VAL A 57 -17.32 7.52 -7.91
CA VAL A 57 -18.53 8.36 -7.87
C VAL A 57 -18.34 9.64 -8.68
N ALA A 58 -17.19 10.30 -8.55
CA ALA A 58 -16.92 11.57 -9.24
C ALA A 58 -16.49 11.40 -10.71
N GLY A 59 -16.11 10.19 -11.15
CA GLY A 59 -15.58 9.91 -12.49
C GLY A 59 -14.13 10.33 -12.70
N GLU A 60 -13.62 11.20 -11.84
CA GLU A 60 -12.23 11.64 -11.76
C GLU A 60 -11.77 11.73 -10.30
N LEU A 61 -10.46 11.87 -10.08
CA LEU A 61 -9.92 12.03 -8.72
C LEU A 61 -9.73 13.52 -8.42
N PRO A 62 -10.46 14.11 -7.47
CA PRO A 62 -10.26 15.49 -7.03
C PRO A 62 -8.81 15.74 -6.58
N PRO A 63 -8.25 16.94 -6.80
CA PRO A 63 -6.89 17.29 -6.39
C PRO A 63 -6.60 17.04 -4.91
N ASP A 64 -7.58 17.30 -4.03
CA ASP A 64 -7.45 17.08 -2.59
C ASP A 64 -7.27 15.59 -2.27
N LEU A 65 -8.05 14.73 -2.92
CA LEU A 65 -7.95 13.28 -2.76
C LEU A 65 -6.70 12.71 -3.45
N TYR A 66 -6.16 13.38 -4.48
CA TYR A 66 -4.87 13.04 -5.05
C TYR A 66 -3.74 13.25 -4.02
N THR A 67 -3.72 14.41 -3.37
CA THR A 67 -2.76 14.72 -2.31
C THR A 67 -2.88 13.74 -1.15
N GLU A 68 -4.11 13.45 -0.71
CA GLU A 68 -4.34 12.49 0.36
C GLU A 68 -3.90 11.07 -0.03
N ARG A 69 -4.19 10.63 -1.26
CA ARG A 69 -3.75 9.32 -1.77
C ARG A 69 -2.23 9.22 -1.79
N ARG A 70 -1.55 10.29 -2.20
CA ARG A 70 -0.09 10.34 -2.19
C ARG A 70 0.46 10.22 -0.76
N ALA A 71 -0.10 10.95 0.20
CA ALA A 71 0.32 10.86 1.60
C ALA A 71 0.09 9.45 2.17
N ALA A 72 -1.07 8.85 1.90
CA ALA A 72 -1.36 7.46 2.31
C ALA A 72 -0.39 6.46 1.66
N TYR A 73 0.02 6.71 0.41
CA TYR A 73 1.01 5.88 -0.28
C TYR A 73 2.40 5.99 0.34
N GLU A 74 2.86 7.19 0.67
CA GLU A 74 4.14 7.41 1.36
C GLU A 74 4.13 6.73 2.75
N GLU A 75 3.01 6.78 3.46
CA GLU A 75 2.79 6.07 4.73
C GLU A 75 2.83 4.54 4.55
N LEU A 76 2.17 4.02 3.51
CA LEU A 76 2.20 2.59 3.17
C LEU A 76 3.64 2.11 2.91
N LEU A 77 4.44 2.88 2.17
CA LEU A 77 5.85 2.55 1.91
C LEU A 77 6.69 2.56 3.18
N ALA A 78 6.49 3.57 4.05
CA ALA A 78 7.20 3.66 5.31
C ALA A 78 6.88 2.47 6.24
N GLN A 79 5.61 2.08 6.33
CA GLN A 79 5.18 0.91 7.10
C GLN A 79 5.67 -0.39 6.47
N ALA A 80 5.61 -0.53 5.15
CA ALA A 80 6.16 -1.68 4.44
C ALA A 80 7.66 -1.84 4.71
N LYS A 81 8.43 -0.75 4.76
CA LYS A 81 9.85 -0.79 5.15
C LYS A 81 10.08 -1.31 6.56
N ALA A 82 9.21 -0.95 7.50
CA ALA A 82 9.32 -1.37 8.89
C ALA A 82 8.89 -2.83 9.11
N LEU A 83 7.91 -3.31 8.35
CA LEU A 83 7.29 -4.62 8.52
C LEU A 83 7.93 -5.72 7.67
N LEU A 84 8.53 -5.37 6.52
CA LEU A 84 9.12 -6.34 5.61
C LEU A 84 10.60 -6.57 5.89
N PRO A 85 11.08 -7.83 5.75
CA PRO A 85 12.51 -8.11 5.72
C PRO A 85 13.20 -7.32 4.60
N ILE A 86 14.45 -6.90 4.83
CA ILE A 86 15.23 -6.07 3.90
C ILE A 86 15.21 -6.62 2.46
N GLY A 87 15.35 -7.94 2.28
CA GLY A 87 15.32 -8.55 0.95
C GLY A 87 13.96 -8.48 0.23
N GLN A 88 12.85 -8.52 0.96
CA GLN A 88 11.52 -8.34 0.38
C GLN A 88 11.24 -6.86 0.09
N TYR A 89 11.76 -5.94 0.92
CA TYR A 89 11.68 -4.51 0.68
C TYR A 89 12.54 -4.06 -0.51
N GLN A 90 13.75 -4.61 -0.65
CA GLN A 90 14.63 -4.35 -1.80
C GLN A 90 14.03 -4.83 -3.12
N ALA A 91 13.34 -5.97 -3.13
CA ALA A 91 12.63 -6.44 -4.32
C ALA A 91 11.60 -5.42 -4.85
N LEU A 92 10.96 -4.64 -3.96
CA LEU A 92 10.06 -3.55 -4.36
C LEU A 92 10.78 -2.39 -5.09
N TYR A 93 12.08 -2.22 -4.87
CA TYR A 93 12.90 -1.14 -5.43
C TYR A 93 13.75 -1.57 -6.63
N ASP A 94 14.23 -2.82 -6.68
CA ASP A 94 15.06 -3.34 -7.78
C ASP A 94 14.27 -3.52 -9.10
N CYS A 95 12.95 -3.33 -9.07
CA CYS A 95 12.06 -3.38 -10.24
C CYS A 95 11.67 -1.99 -10.80
N LEU A 96 12.25 -0.90 -10.29
CA LEU A 96 12.18 0.45 -10.89
C LEU A 96 13.19 0.62 -12.03
#